data_AF-A0A8T8K3R6-F1
#
_entry.id   AF-A0A8T8K3R6-F1
#
_cell.length_a   1.000
_cell.length_b   1.000
_cell.length_c   1.000
_cell.angle_alpha   90.00
_cell.angle_beta   90.00
_cell.angle_gamma   90.00
#
_symmetry.space_group_name_H-M   'P 1'
#
loop_
_entity.id
_entity.type
_entity.pdbx_description
1 polymer ?
#
loop_
_entity_poly.entity_id
_entity_poly.type
_entity_poly.pdbx_seq_one_letter_code
_entity_poly.pdbx_strand_id
1 'polypeptide(L)'
;MYETLTYAGGVHKHEEMTELIEDLGGFVLQENMLQMDLVLTLAVPLEDVPKIQEKAKQLLGTVKIAPMAGTEIAIVSPTLARHHLPHSACDISEYLRRFGAKDNMIGLARGAGKGISRISEDEKTLIDEHDLAVFALGSFEQCIKDKIHLFEDINIPVVVTGAPEMDVNDLPGADAYVSGLGRIPRRLKRGEDIRALKKLVSVVEDILDQRRRDMAQDPPLIPSILVKTEIENQVPALNDVYSPTPVTSQLDGVRVKLNYEEFHEEIGKVKIYKYTLEDIADINKSKMYDYTLVKLLPESSII
;
A
#
# COMPACT_ATOMS: atom_id res chain seq x y z
N MET A 1 -6.01 -10.39 -17.21
CA MET A 1 -5.14 -9.54 -16.36
C MET A 1 -5.84 -8.21 -16.19
N TYR A 2 -5.93 -7.72 -14.96
CA TYR A 2 -6.60 -6.46 -14.62
C TYR A 2 -5.60 -5.30 -14.69
N GLU A 3 -6.07 -4.16 -15.18
CA GLU A 3 -5.37 -2.88 -15.13
C GLU A 3 -5.97 -2.03 -14.01
N THR A 4 -5.12 -1.43 -13.19
CA THR A 4 -5.55 -0.60 -12.07
C THR A 4 -5.54 0.88 -12.46
N LEU A 5 -6.66 1.54 -12.22
CA LEU A 5 -6.91 2.91 -12.65
C LEU A 5 -7.40 3.77 -11.49
N THR A 6 -7.07 5.06 -11.53
CA THR A 6 -7.73 6.09 -10.72
C THR A 6 -8.58 6.96 -11.62
N TYR A 7 -9.89 6.97 -11.35
CA TYR A 7 -10.83 7.91 -11.91
C TYR A 7 -11.02 9.09 -10.95
N ALA A 8 -10.96 10.31 -11.46
CA ALA A 8 -11.28 11.52 -10.72
C ALA A 8 -12.31 12.34 -11.51
N GLY A 9 -13.47 12.58 -10.94
CA GLY A 9 -14.58 13.29 -11.58
C GLY A 9 -15.54 13.89 -10.55
N GLY A 10 -16.69 14.38 -11.02
CA GLY A 10 -17.75 14.86 -10.12
C GLY A 10 -18.60 13.72 -9.57
N VAL A 11 -19.25 13.94 -8.43
CA VAL A 11 -20.23 12.99 -7.83
C VAL A 11 -21.46 12.79 -8.72
N HIS A 12 -21.75 13.74 -9.62
CA HIS A 12 -22.91 13.65 -10.51
C HIS A 12 -22.78 12.47 -11.51
N LYS A 13 -23.76 11.56 -11.51
CA LYS A 13 -23.81 10.36 -12.37
C LYS A 13 -22.66 9.36 -12.13
N HIS A 14 -22.07 9.35 -10.94
CA HIS A 14 -21.00 8.40 -10.63
C HIS A 14 -21.48 6.94 -10.60
N GLU A 15 -22.74 6.69 -10.25
CA GLU A 15 -23.37 5.37 -10.32
C GLU A 15 -23.21 4.76 -11.72
N GLU A 16 -23.30 5.56 -12.79
CA GLU A 16 -23.10 5.09 -14.17
C GLU A 16 -21.65 4.61 -14.44
N MET A 17 -20.67 5.06 -13.65
CA MET A 17 -19.29 4.57 -13.72
C MET A 17 -19.16 3.27 -12.92
N THR A 18 -19.74 3.19 -11.72
CA THR A 18 -19.73 1.98 -10.89
C THR A 18 -20.43 0.82 -11.58
N GLU A 19 -21.63 1.03 -12.12
CA GLU A 19 -22.38 0.03 -12.90
C GLU A 19 -21.57 -0.47 -14.11
N LEU A 20 -20.92 0.44 -14.84
CA LEU A 20 -20.07 0.05 -15.97
C LEU A 20 -18.88 -0.81 -15.52
N ILE A 21 -18.26 -0.51 -14.37
CA ILE A 21 -17.14 -1.30 -13.85
C ILE A 21 -17.62 -2.72 -13.54
N GLU A 22 -18.78 -2.87 -12.90
CA GLU A 22 -19.38 -4.16 -12.57
C GLU A 22 -19.76 -4.95 -13.83
N ASP A 23 -20.38 -4.30 -14.82
CA ASP A 23 -20.76 -4.91 -16.11
C ASP A 23 -19.55 -5.45 -16.88
N LEU A 24 -18.39 -4.81 -16.73
CA LEU A 24 -17.13 -5.21 -17.34
C LEU A 24 -16.39 -6.29 -16.50
N GLY A 25 -16.97 -6.73 -15.38
CA GLY A 25 -16.34 -7.67 -14.46
C GLY A 25 -15.12 -7.09 -13.72
N GLY A 26 -15.09 -5.76 -13.58
CA GLY A 26 -14.11 -5.03 -12.79
C GLY A 26 -14.54 -4.86 -11.33
N PHE A 27 -13.67 -4.23 -10.54
CA PHE A 27 -13.84 -4.04 -9.11
C PHE A 27 -13.53 -2.60 -8.70
N VAL A 28 -14.31 -2.05 -7.77
CA VAL A 28 -13.99 -0.81 -7.08
C VAL A 28 -13.12 -1.13 -5.87
N LEU A 29 -11.85 -0.74 -5.93
CA LEU A 29 -10.88 -0.96 -4.86
C LEU A 29 -11.07 0.05 -3.72
N GLN A 30 -11.38 1.29 -4.08
CA GLN A 30 -11.61 2.36 -3.12
C GLN A 30 -12.49 3.44 -3.74
N GLU A 31 -13.39 3.96 -2.92
CA GLU A 31 -14.19 5.14 -3.22
C GLU A 31 -13.92 6.24 -2.19
N ASN A 32 -13.60 7.45 -2.66
CA ASN A 32 -13.55 8.63 -1.80
C ASN A 32 -14.43 9.73 -2.39
N MET A 33 -15.47 10.09 -1.65
CA MET A 33 -16.28 11.27 -1.92
C MET A 33 -15.82 12.45 -1.06
N LEU A 34 -15.39 13.53 -1.73
CA LEU A 34 -15.00 14.78 -1.11
C LEU A 34 -15.89 15.90 -1.64
N GLN A 35 -16.97 16.20 -0.92
CA GLN A 35 -17.98 17.20 -1.33
C GLN A 35 -18.59 16.90 -2.69
N MET A 36 -18.10 17.56 -3.75
CA MET A 36 -18.57 17.39 -5.13
C MET A 36 -17.62 16.56 -5.98
N ASP A 37 -16.44 16.23 -5.46
CA ASP A 37 -15.41 15.45 -6.14
C ASP A 37 -15.50 13.98 -5.72
N LEU A 38 -15.35 13.10 -6.70
CA LEU A 38 -15.27 11.67 -6.54
C LEU A 38 -13.93 11.18 -7.07
N VAL A 39 -13.22 10.42 -6.23
CA VAL A 39 -12.01 9.70 -6.63
C VAL A 39 -12.25 8.21 -6.42
N LEU A 40 -12.32 7.47 -7.53
CA LEU A 40 -12.43 6.01 -7.54
C LEU A 40 -11.08 5.40 -7.89
N THR A 41 -10.67 4.40 -7.14
CA THR A 41 -9.60 3.48 -7.53
C THR A 41 -10.26 2.17 -7.92
N LEU A 42 -9.98 1.68 -9.12
CA LEU A 42 -10.68 0.56 -9.73
C LEU A 42 -9.72 -0.38 -10.47
N ALA A 43 -10.13 -1.63 -10.63
CA ALA A 43 -9.43 -2.64 -11.41
C ALA A 43 -10.37 -3.16 -12.50
N VAL A 44 -9.98 -3.09 -13.77
CA VAL A 44 -10.79 -3.55 -14.92
C VAL A 44 -9.96 -4.42 -15.85
N PRO A 45 -10.57 -5.34 -16.63
CA PRO A 45 -9.83 -6.07 -17.65
C PRO A 45 -9.11 -5.12 -18.62
N LEU A 46 -7.87 -5.46 -19.01
CA LEU A 46 -7.05 -4.64 -19.92
C LEU A 46 -7.77 -4.24 -21.20
N GLU A 47 -8.58 -5.14 -21.76
CA GLU A 47 -9.34 -4.95 -23.00
C GLU A 47 -10.41 -3.86 -22.89
N ASP A 48 -10.87 -3.58 -21.66
CA ASP A 48 -11.98 -2.69 -21.37
C ASP A 48 -11.55 -1.31 -20.84
N VAL A 49 -10.25 -1.09 -20.64
CA VAL A 49 -9.67 0.23 -20.28
C VAL A 49 -10.16 1.36 -21.21
N PRO A 50 -10.24 1.18 -22.55
CA PRO A 50 -10.74 2.23 -23.45
C PRO A 50 -12.19 2.64 -23.14
N LYS A 51 -13.05 1.70 -22.72
CA LYS A 51 -14.45 1.98 -22.38
C LYS A 51 -14.57 2.85 -21.13
N ILE A 52 -13.75 2.56 -20.11
CA ILE A 52 -13.66 3.40 -18.90
C ILE A 52 -13.17 4.81 -19.25
N GLN A 53 -12.17 4.93 -20.12
CA GLN A 53 -11.67 6.24 -20.55
C GLN A 53 -12.72 7.04 -21.33
N GLU A 54 -13.52 6.38 -22.17
CA GLU A 54 -14.62 7.02 -22.89
C GLU A 54 -15.70 7.50 -21.92
N LYS A 55 -16.16 6.64 -21.01
CA LYS A 55 -17.14 7.00 -19.99
C LYS A 55 -16.66 8.14 -19.10
N ALA A 56 -15.39 8.12 -18.72
CA ALA A 56 -14.81 9.21 -17.94
C ALA A 56 -14.85 10.54 -18.68
N LYS A 57 -14.56 10.56 -19.98
CA LYS A 57 -14.71 11.78 -20.81
C LYS A 57 -16.16 12.26 -20.88
N GLN A 58 -17.12 11.34 -21.01
CA GLN A 58 -18.55 11.68 -21.00
C GLN A 58 -18.98 12.33 -19.67
N LEU A 59 -18.42 11.86 -18.56
CA LEU A 59 -18.65 12.38 -17.21
C LEU A 59 -17.74 13.57 -16.85
N LEU A 60 -17.00 14.13 -17.81
CA LEU A 60 -16.04 15.23 -17.61
C LEU A 60 -14.98 14.93 -16.53
N GLY A 61 -14.67 13.65 -16.33
CA GLY A 61 -13.63 13.17 -15.42
C GLY A 61 -12.32 12.83 -16.12
N THR A 62 -11.34 12.44 -15.33
CA THR A 62 -10.00 12.04 -15.77
C THR A 62 -9.69 10.64 -15.26
N VAL A 63 -8.99 9.85 -16.08
CA VAL A 63 -8.52 8.51 -15.73
C VAL A 63 -7.01 8.49 -15.85
N LYS A 64 -6.34 7.90 -14.86
CA LYS A 64 -4.90 7.67 -14.85
C LYS A 64 -4.62 6.24 -14.41
N ILE A 65 -3.50 5.69 -14.88
CA ILE A 65 -3.01 4.40 -14.39
C ILE A 65 -2.57 4.57 -12.93
N ALA A 66 -2.93 3.60 -12.11
CA ALA A 66 -2.65 3.57 -10.68
C ALA A 66 -1.81 2.32 -10.37
N PRO A 67 -0.50 2.34 -10.67
CA PRO A 67 0.33 1.15 -10.65
C PRO A 67 0.51 0.56 -9.25
N MET A 68 0.18 1.30 -8.18
CA MET A 68 0.30 0.85 -6.79
C MET A 68 -1.05 0.54 -6.15
N ALA A 69 -2.15 0.56 -6.92
CA ALA A 69 -3.45 0.22 -6.39
C ALA A 69 -3.48 -1.23 -5.89
N GLY A 70 -4.17 -1.45 -4.78
CA GLY A 70 -4.24 -2.76 -4.12
C GLY A 70 -2.96 -3.16 -3.38
N THR A 71 -2.07 -2.20 -3.10
CA THR A 71 -0.86 -2.43 -2.29
C THR A 71 -0.89 -1.61 -1.01
N GLU A 72 -0.32 -2.17 0.06
CA GLU A 72 -0.10 -1.50 1.34
C GLU A 72 1.41 -1.30 1.58
N ILE A 73 1.85 -0.05 1.69
CA ILE A 73 3.25 0.35 1.79
C ILE A 73 3.53 0.95 3.17
N ALA A 74 4.56 0.47 3.86
CA ALA A 74 5.03 1.08 5.10
C ALA A 74 5.95 2.27 4.81
N ILE A 75 5.61 3.47 5.26
CA ILE A 75 6.51 4.63 5.23
C ILE A 75 7.17 4.75 6.59
N VAL A 76 8.39 4.23 6.70
CA VAL A 76 9.13 4.15 7.95
C VAL A 76 9.99 5.39 8.12
N SER A 77 9.72 6.14 9.18
CA SER A 77 10.55 7.27 9.59
C SER A 77 11.28 6.96 10.89
N PRO A 78 12.56 7.34 11.03
CA PRO A 78 13.28 7.25 12.29
C PRO A 78 12.57 7.90 13.48
N THR A 79 11.67 8.86 13.23
CA THR A 79 10.86 9.50 14.25
C THR A 79 9.77 10.37 13.60
N LEU A 80 8.58 10.38 14.20
CA LEU A 80 7.47 11.25 13.81
C LEU A 80 7.27 12.44 14.75
N ALA A 81 8.19 12.64 15.71
CA ALA A 81 8.07 13.75 16.65
C ALA A 81 8.20 15.10 15.92
N ARG A 82 7.38 16.08 16.33
CA ARG A 82 7.26 17.40 15.68
C ARG A 82 8.60 18.11 15.48
N HIS A 83 9.53 17.97 16.42
CA HIS A 83 10.86 18.58 16.36
C HIS A 83 11.75 18.01 15.24
N HIS A 84 11.40 16.84 14.69
CA HIS A 84 12.14 16.21 13.61
C HIS A 84 11.65 16.58 12.21
N LEU A 85 10.53 17.32 12.11
CA LEU A 85 9.94 17.82 10.86
C LEU A 85 9.75 16.69 9.84
N PRO A 86 8.75 15.79 10.04
CA PRO A 86 8.53 14.61 9.19
C PRO A 86 7.98 14.95 7.80
N HIS A 87 8.11 16.21 7.34
CA HIS A 87 7.52 16.69 6.10
C HIS A 87 7.95 15.87 4.89
N SER A 88 9.20 15.41 4.82
CA SER A 88 9.64 14.53 3.73
C SER A 88 8.89 13.19 3.74
N ALA A 89 8.75 12.53 4.88
CA ALA A 89 7.99 11.27 5.00
C ALA A 89 6.50 11.47 4.66
N CYS A 90 5.89 12.56 5.12
CA CYS A 90 4.50 12.88 4.80
C CYS A 90 4.30 13.22 3.32
N ASP A 91 5.24 13.95 2.69
CA ASP A 91 5.17 14.27 1.26
C ASP A 91 5.43 13.03 0.39
N ILE A 92 6.33 12.12 0.80
CA ILE A 92 6.53 10.82 0.16
C ILE A 92 5.22 10.01 0.20
N SER A 93 4.65 9.89 1.40
CA SER A 93 3.35 9.25 1.65
C SER A 93 2.25 9.82 0.76
N GLU A 94 2.06 11.14 0.78
CA GLU A 94 1.08 11.83 -0.07
C GLU A 94 1.33 11.57 -1.56
N TYR A 95 2.59 11.53 -1.99
CA TYR A 95 2.94 11.31 -3.40
C TYR A 95 2.62 9.89 -3.85
N LEU A 96 2.97 8.86 -3.06
CA LEU A 96 2.67 7.45 -3.37
C LEU A 96 1.16 7.18 -3.40
N ARG A 97 0.39 7.78 -2.49
CA ARG A 97 -1.09 7.70 -2.50
C ARG A 97 -1.72 8.14 -3.82
N ARG A 98 -1.11 9.11 -4.52
CA ARG A 98 -1.61 9.60 -5.83
C ARG A 98 -1.47 8.56 -6.94
N PHE A 99 -0.67 7.51 -6.74
CA PHE A 99 -0.47 6.39 -7.66
C PHE A 99 -1.23 5.13 -7.20
N GLY A 100 -2.13 5.26 -6.23
CA GLY A 100 -3.02 4.18 -5.78
C GLY A 100 -2.54 3.44 -4.53
N ALA A 101 -1.34 3.73 -4.03
CA ALA A 101 -0.81 3.07 -2.84
C ALA A 101 -1.67 3.39 -1.60
N LYS A 102 -1.93 2.37 -0.79
CA LYS A 102 -2.28 2.56 0.61
C LYS A 102 -1.01 2.58 1.40
N ASP A 103 -0.90 3.48 2.36
CA ASP A 103 0.32 3.59 3.13
C ASP A 103 0.07 3.87 4.60
N ASN A 104 0.93 3.26 5.41
CA ASN A 104 0.95 3.42 6.85
C ASN A 104 2.26 4.08 7.24
N MET A 105 2.16 5.24 7.89
CA MET A 105 3.33 5.94 8.38
C MET A 105 3.75 5.35 9.73
N ILE A 106 4.92 4.74 9.78
CA ILE A 106 5.48 4.09 10.97
C ILE A 106 6.61 4.96 11.51
N GLY A 107 6.45 5.43 12.74
CA GLY A 107 7.50 6.15 13.46
C GLY A 107 8.18 5.24 14.46
N LEU A 108 9.47 4.97 14.25
CA LEU A 108 10.23 4.15 15.18
C LEU A 108 10.30 4.83 16.57
N ALA A 109 10.10 4.05 17.62
CA ALA A 109 10.16 4.51 19.00
C ALA A 109 11.55 5.06 19.35
N ARG A 110 12.60 4.45 18.77
CA ARG A 110 14.00 4.85 18.96
C ARG A 110 14.78 4.85 17.64
N GLY A 111 14.24 5.36 16.54
CA GLY A 111 14.99 5.43 15.28
C GLY A 111 15.94 6.64 15.17
N ALA A 112 15.76 7.66 16.01
CA ALA A 112 16.55 8.90 15.96
C ALA A 112 17.93 8.75 16.62
N GLY A 113 18.88 9.60 16.19
CA GLY A 113 20.26 9.57 16.67
C GLY A 113 21.13 8.54 15.95
N LYS A 114 22.44 8.77 15.93
CA LYS A 114 23.41 7.96 15.18
C LYS A 114 23.83 6.69 15.94
N GLY A 115 24.14 6.83 17.23
CA GLY A 115 24.66 5.72 18.06
C GLY A 115 23.64 5.11 19.05
N ILE A 116 22.40 5.58 19.04
CA ILE A 116 21.35 5.10 19.96
C ILE A 116 20.13 4.54 19.24
N SER A 117 20.12 4.59 17.91
CA SER A 117 18.97 4.16 17.14
C SER A 117 18.79 2.65 17.24
N ARG A 118 17.57 2.21 17.46
CA ARG A 118 17.17 0.81 17.59
C ARG A 118 15.81 0.62 16.93
N ILE A 119 15.58 -0.61 16.50
CA ILE A 119 14.28 -1.11 16.07
C ILE A 119 13.95 -2.33 16.94
N SER A 120 12.70 -2.46 17.39
CA SER A 120 12.24 -3.64 18.12
C SER A 120 11.77 -4.73 17.17
N GLU A 121 11.67 -5.96 17.68
CA GLU A 121 11.11 -7.07 16.90
C GLU A 121 9.64 -6.86 16.53
N ASP A 122 8.86 -6.25 17.42
CA ASP A 122 7.47 -5.89 17.14
C ASP A 122 7.37 -4.83 16.02
N GLU A 123 8.31 -3.86 15.97
CA GLU A 123 8.37 -2.87 14.89
C GLU A 123 8.77 -3.52 13.56
N LYS A 124 9.72 -4.45 13.56
CA LYS A 124 10.09 -5.23 12.36
C LYS A 124 8.90 -6.04 11.86
N THR A 125 8.26 -6.79 12.76
CA THR A 125 7.07 -7.60 12.44
C THR A 125 5.97 -6.72 11.84
N LEU A 126 5.69 -5.56 12.44
CA LEU A 126 4.72 -4.61 11.90
C LEU A 126 5.07 -4.14 10.48
N ILE A 127 6.35 -3.88 10.20
CA ILE A 127 6.80 -3.49 8.86
C ILE A 127 6.60 -4.65 7.88
N ASP A 128 7.00 -5.87 8.25
CA ASP A 128 6.89 -7.09 7.44
C ASP A 128 5.45 -7.47 7.05
N GLU A 129 4.44 -6.94 7.74
CA GLU A 129 3.04 -7.13 7.36
C GLU A 129 2.64 -6.43 6.05
N HIS A 130 3.50 -5.57 5.48
CA HIS A 130 3.23 -4.74 4.30
C HIS A 130 3.78 -5.34 3.00
N ASP A 131 3.41 -4.80 1.84
CA ASP A 131 3.94 -5.25 0.54
C ASP A 131 5.35 -4.71 0.27
N LEU A 132 5.67 -3.53 0.80
CA LEU A 132 6.95 -2.84 0.63
C LEU A 132 7.17 -1.83 1.76
N ALA A 133 8.43 -1.60 2.15
CA ALA A 133 8.80 -0.58 3.11
C ALA A 133 9.67 0.52 2.47
N VAL A 134 9.31 1.79 2.69
CA VAL A 134 10.11 2.96 2.34
C VAL A 134 10.70 3.58 3.60
N PHE A 135 12.01 3.45 3.79
CA PHE A 135 12.73 4.05 4.91
C PHE A 135 13.19 5.48 4.56
N ALA A 136 12.50 6.48 5.11
CA ALA A 136 12.82 7.88 4.92
C ALA A 136 13.91 8.34 5.90
N LEU A 137 15.17 8.24 5.48
CA LEU A 137 16.34 8.54 6.32
C LEU A 137 16.85 9.98 6.14
N GLY A 138 17.97 10.28 6.79
CA GLY A 138 18.50 11.63 6.97
C GLY A 138 19.28 12.17 5.78
N SER A 139 20.03 13.25 6.04
CA SER A 139 20.77 13.98 5.01
C SER A 139 22.27 13.67 4.96
N PHE A 140 22.75 12.75 5.78
CA PHE A 140 24.18 12.46 5.92
C PHE A 140 24.45 10.99 5.63
N GLU A 141 25.37 10.73 4.68
CA GLU A 141 25.73 9.39 4.22
C GLU A 141 26.13 8.47 5.37
N GLN A 142 27.09 8.89 6.20
CA GLN A 142 27.54 8.06 7.33
C GLN A 142 26.39 7.76 8.31
N CYS A 143 25.44 8.69 8.49
CA CYS A 143 24.30 8.44 9.36
C CYS A 143 23.29 7.46 8.76
N ILE A 144 23.26 7.31 7.44
CA ILE A 144 22.44 6.31 6.74
C ILE A 144 23.12 4.94 6.86
N LYS A 145 24.44 4.87 6.58
CA LYS A 145 25.23 3.64 6.70
C LYS A 145 25.20 3.09 8.14
N ASP A 146 25.32 3.95 9.15
CA ASP A 146 25.26 3.52 10.55
C ASP A 146 23.85 3.09 11.02
N LYS A 147 22.86 3.14 10.13
CA LYS A 147 21.45 2.76 10.38
C LYS A 147 20.98 1.57 9.56
N ILE A 148 21.90 0.88 8.88
CA ILE A 148 21.61 -0.36 8.15
C ILE A 148 20.84 -1.37 9.01
N HIS A 149 21.20 -1.49 10.29
CA HIS A 149 20.54 -2.36 11.26
C HIS A 149 19.05 -2.07 11.51
N LEU A 150 18.53 -0.94 11.02
CA LEU A 150 17.09 -0.64 11.09
C LEU A 150 16.27 -1.38 10.04
N PHE A 151 16.91 -1.84 8.96
CA PHE A 151 16.22 -2.45 7.82
C PHE A 151 16.89 -3.72 7.28
N GLU A 152 18.08 -4.10 7.76
CA GLU A 152 18.80 -5.27 7.22
C GLU A 152 18.10 -6.61 7.42
N ASP A 153 17.25 -6.72 8.45
CA ASP A 153 16.51 -7.94 8.81
C ASP A 153 15.01 -7.85 8.47
N ILE A 154 14.63 -7.00 7.52
CA ILE A 154 13.24 -6.88 7.03
C ILE A 154 13.04 -7.89 5.90
N ASN A 155 11.92 -8.63 5.93
CA ASN A 155 11.66 -9.74 5.03
C ASN A 155 10.94 -9.34 3.74
N ILE A 156 10.43 -8.10 3.69
CA ILE A 156 9.76 -7.51 2.53
C ILE A 156 10.72 -6.56 1.80
N PRO A 157 10.44 -6.21 0.53
CA PRO A 157 11.29 -5.28 -0.20
C PRO A 157 11.44 -3.92 0.51
N VAL A 158 12.67 -3.43 0.58
CA VAL A 158 13.06 -2.19 1.26
C VAL A 158 13.61 -1.18 0.28
N VAL A 159 12.99 0.00 0.25
CA VAL A 159 13.49 1.19 -0.45
C VAL A 159 13.98 2.20 0.56
N VAL A 160 15.26 2.58 0.50
CA VAL A 160 15.83 3.59 1.39
C VAL A 160 15.88 4.94 0.67
N THR A 161 15.49 6.01 1.36
CA THR A 161 15.64 7.38 0.83
C THR A 161 16.58 8.21 1.68
N GLY A 162 17.33 9.09 1.04
CA GLY A 162 18.25 10.00 1.73
C GLY A 162 18.63 11.21 0.87
N ALA A 163 19.28 12.21 1.45
CA ALA A 163 19.80 13.34 0.66
C ALA A 163 21.00 12.98 -0.25
N PRO A 164 22.06 12.29 0.22
CA PRO A 164 23.28 12.09 -0.57
C PRO A 164 23.05 11.11 -1.72
N GLU A 165 23.92 11.17 -2.74
CA GLU A 165 24.02 10.10 -3.72
C GLU A 165 24.87 8.97 -3.13
N MET A 166 24.37 7.73 -3.22
CA MET A 166 24.98 6.53 -2.66
C MET A 166 24.70 5.36 -3.58
N ASP A 167 25.58 4.37 -3.56
CA ASP A 167 25.31 3.06 -4.17
C ASP A 167 24.43 2.24 -3.21
N VAL A 168 23.44 1.53 -3.76
CA VAL A 168 22.62 0.58 -2.99
C VAL A 168 23.46 -0.55 -2.42
N ASN A 169 24.57 -0.92 -3.08
CA ASN A 169 25.51 -1.93 -2.59
C ASN A 169 26.18 -1.54 -1.26
N ASP A 170 26.20 -0.26 -0.91
CA ASP A 170 26.69 0.22 0.39
C ASP A 170 25.64 0.09 1.51
N LEU A 171 24.42 -0.35 1.19
CA LEU A 171 23.26 -0.44 2.08
C LEU A 171 22.69 -1.87 2.05
N PRO A 172 23.39 -2.86 2.64
CA PRO A 172 22.86 -4.22 2.73
C PRO A 172 21.47 -4.25 3.36
N GLY A 173 20.58 -5.07 2.79
CA GLY A 173 19.17 -5.15 3.15
C GLY A 173 18.27 -4.08 2.54
N ALA A 174 18.81 -3.16 1.72
CA ALA A 174 18.00 -2.32 0.84
C ALA A 174 17.99 -2.89 -0.59
N ASP A 175 16.81 -3.04 -1.18
CA ASP A 175 16.64 -3.40 -2.58
C ASP A 175 16.89 -2.20 -3.51
N ALA A 176 16.61 -1.00 -3.02
CA ALA A 176 16.85 0.23 -3.77
C ALA A 176 17.17 1.43 -2.87
N TYR A 177 17.92 2.39 -3.44
CA TYR A 177 18.21 3.67 -2.82
C TYR A 177 17.79 4.84 -3.70
N VAL A 178 17.09 5.81 -3.11
CA VAL A 178 16.65 7.04 -3.79
C VAL A 178 17.23 8.28 -3.09
N SER A 179 18.15 8.95 -3.79
CA SER A 179 18.76 10.20 -3.36
C SER A 179 17.83 11.42 -3.52
N GLY A 180 18.19 12.55 -2.89
CA GLY A 180 17.44 13.80 -2.94
C GLY A 180 16.23 13.89 -1.99
N LEU A 181 15.99 12.86 -1.16
CA LEU A 181 14.85 12.77 -0.23
C LEU A 181 15.34 12.55 1.21
N GLY A 182 16.08 13.52 1.76
CA GLY A 182 16.56 13.50 3.14
C GLY A 182 15.66 14.26 4.12
N ARG A 183 16.26 14.86 5.16
CA ARG A 183 15.54 15.71 6.12
C ARG A 183 15.37 17.13 5.57
N ILE A 184 14.24 17.38 4.92
CA ILE A 184 13.91 18.66 4.28
C ILE A 184 12.86 19.39 5.13
N PRO A 185 13.18 20.55 5.75
CA PRO A 185 12.29 21.26 6.67
C PRO A 185 11.25 22.13 5.95
N ARG A 186 10.75 21.67 4.80
CA ARG A 186 9.77 22.34 3.95
C ARG A 186 9.03 21.31 3.11
N ARG A 187 7.89 21.70 2.52
CA ARG A 187 7.17 20.84 1.56
C ARG A 187 8.03 20.58 0.31
N LEU A 188 7.92 19.37 -0.24
CA LEU A 188 8.61 18.88 -1.43
C LEU A 188 7.95 19.38 -2.73
N LYS A 189 7.97 20.70 -2.94
CA LYS A 189 7.33 21.37 -4.09
C LYS A 189 8.31 21.89 -5.13
N ARG A 190 9.63 21.80 -4.89
CA ARG A 190 10.62 22.28 -5.87
C ARG A 190 10.82 21.25 -6.97
N GLY A 191 11.29 21.70 -8.13
CA GLY A 191 11.51 20.82 -9.28
C GLY A 191 12.47 19.67 -8.99
N GLU A 192 13.49 19.89 -8.15
CA GLU A 192 14.41 18.84 -7.68
C GLU A 192 13.69 17.79 -6.82
N ASP A 193 12.88 18.23 -5.85
CA ASP A 193 12.12 17.32 -4.98
C ASP A 193 11.13 16.49 -5.80
N ILE A 194 10.42 17.12 -6.75
CA ILE A 194 9.45 16.44 -7.62
C ILE A 194 10.15 15.39 -8.49
N ARG A 195 11.36 15.68 -8.99
CA ARG A 195 12.13 14.68 -9.74
C ARG A 195 12.53 13.49 -8.87
N ALA A 196 12.95 13.75 -7.63
CA ALA A 196 13.29 12.69 -6.68
C ALA A 196 12.05 11.84 -6.29
N LEU A 197 10.90 12.47 -6.07
CA LEU A 197 9.63 11.78 -5.83
C LEU A 197 9.18 10.93 -7.03
N LYS A 198 9.33 11.43 -8.27
CA LYS A 198 9.06 10.63 -9.48
C LYS A 198 9.99 9.43 -9.60
N LYS A 199 11.28 9.62 -9.26
CA LYS A 199 12.24 8.51 -9.24
C LYS A 199 11.83 7.47 -8.19
N LEU A 200 11.41 7.89 -7.00
CA LEU A 200 10.89 6.99 -5.97
C LEU A 200 9.69 6.19 -6.48
N VAL A 201 8.73 6.84 -7.13
CA VAL A 201 7.55 6.16 -7.69
C VAL A 201 7.96 5.09 -8.70
N SER A 202 8.84 5.42 -9.65
CA SER A 202 9.33 4.46 -10.65
C SER A 202 10.00 3.25 -10.00
N VAL A 203 10.85 3.48 -9.00
CA VAL A 203 11.55 2.40 -8.29
C VAL A 203 10.57 1.49 -7.53
N VAL A 204 9.60 2.08 -6.83
CA VAL A 204 8.58 1.32 -6.10
C VAL A 204 7.69 0.54 -7.06
N GLU A 205 7.30 1.14 -8.19
CA GLU A 205 6.53 0.48 -9.26
C GLU A 205 7.28 -0.73 -9.83
N ASP A 206 8.57 -0.57 -10.18
CA ASP A 206 9.40 -1.66 -10.72
C ASP A 206 9.50 -2.85 -9.74
N ILE A 207 9.66 -2.57 -8.43
CA ILE A 207 9.73 -3.60 -7.39
C ILE A 207 8.39 -4.33 -7.23
N LEU A 208 7.28 -3.57 -7.17
CA LEU A 208 5.95 -4.16 -7.03
C LEU A 208 5.57 -4.98 -8.28
N ASP A 209 5.94 -4.52 -9.47
CA ASP A 209 5.71 -5.26 -10.71
C ASP A 209 6.55 -6.53 -10.82
N GLN A 210 7.77 -6.53 -10.28
CA GLN A 210 8.55 -7.75 -10.14
C GLN A 210 7.86 -8.72 -9.19
N ARG A 211 7.41 -8.25 -8.02
CA ARG A 211 6.69 -9.09 -7.04
C ARG A 211 5.40 -9.67 -7.63
N ARG A 212 4.61 -8.87 -8.38
CA ARG A 212 3.43 -9.36 -9.10
C ARG A 212 3.78 -10.45 -10.12
N ARG A 213 4.88 -10.30 -10.85
CA ARG A 213 5.35 -11.31 -11.82
C ARG A 213 5.80 -12.60 -11.13
N ASP A 214 6.45 -12.49 -9.98
CA ASP A 214 6.88 -13.64 -9.19
C ASP A 214 5.65 -14.38 -8.62
N MET A 215 4.69 -13.63 -8.06
CA MET A 215 3.42 -14.19 -7.58
C MET A 215 2.57 -14.79 -8.70
N ALA A 216 2.64 -14.28 -9.92
CA ALA A 216 1.91 -14.85 -11.06
C ALA A 216 2.39 -16.27 -11.44
N GLN A 217 3.55 -16.71 -10.94
CA GLN A 217 4.03 -18.09 -11.13
C GLN A 217 3.24 -19.09 -10.27
N ASP A 218 2.80 -18.66 -9.08
CA ASP A 218 1.98 -19.43 -8.14
C ASP A 218 0.99 -18.49 -7.45
N PRO A 219 -0.06 -18.05 -8.16
CA PRO A 219 -0.99 -17.04 -7.66
C PRO A 219 -1.87 -17.62 -6.54
N PRO A 220 -2.44 -16.77 -5.68
CA PRO A 220 -3.48 -17.23 -4.78
C PRO A 220 -4.68 -17.71 -5.59
N LEU A 221 -5.36 -18.75 -5.07
CA LEU A 221 -6.55 -19.33 -5.72
C LEU A 221 -7.63 -18.28 -6.02
N ILE A 222 -7.71 -17.26 -5.17
CA ILE A 222 -8.66 -16.16 -5.27
C ILE A 222 -7.90 -14.83 -5.14
N PRO A 223 -8.14 -13.84 -6.02
CA PRO A 223 -7.52 -12.52 -5.90
C PRO A 223 -7.91 -11.80 -4.59
N SER A 224 -6.96 -11.09 -3.98
CA SER A 224 -7.18 -10.29 -2.76
C SER A 224 -8.29 -9.24 -2.89
N ILE A 225 -8.50 -8.73 -4.11
CA ILE A 225 -9.57 -7.78 -4.43
C ILE A 225 -10.95 -8.39 -4.19
N LEU A 226 -11.17 -9.63 -4.64
CA LEU A 226 -12.45 -10.31 -4.44
C LEU A 226 -12.66 -10.65 -2.95
N VAL A 227 -11.60 -11.10 -2.28
CA VAL A 227 -11.62 -11.37 -0.84
C VAL A 227 -12.02 -10.12 -0.05
N LYS A 228 -11.46 -8.96 -0.41
CA LYS A 228 -11.87 -7.68 0.18
C LYS A 228 -13.38 -7.44 0.03
N THR A 229 -13.90 -7.56 -1.19
CA THR A 229 -15.33 -7.33 -1.47
C THR A 229 -16.24 -8.28 -0.70
N GLU A 230 -15.88 -9.57 -0.62
CA GLU A 230 -16.68 -10.55 0.11
C GLU A 230 -16.69 -10.32 1.61
N ILE A 231 -15.56 -9.92 2.20
CA ILE A 231 -15.50 -9.55 3.62
C ILE A 231 -16.37 -8.29 3.88
N GLU A 232 -16.25 -7.26 3.02
CA GLU A 232 -17.05 -6.04 3.13
C GLU A 232 -18.57 -6.31 3.03
N ASN A 233 -18.97 -7.30 2.23
CA ASN A 233 -20.37 -7.67 2.05
C ASN A 233 -20.92 -8.55 3.17
N GLN A 234 -20.10 -9.44 3.74
CA GLN A 234 -20.56 -10.49 4.66
C GLN A 234 -20.34 -10.16 6.14
N VAL A 235 -19.44 -9.22 6.49
CA VAL A 235 -19.10 -8.87 7.88
C VAL A 235 -19.73 -7.54 8.30
N PRO A 236 -20.88 -7.54 9.02
CA PRO A 236 -21.62 -6.31 9.30
C PRO A 236 -20.90 -5.32 10.20
N ALA A 237 -19.99 -5.82 11.05
CA ALA A 237 -19.20 -5.01 11.98
C ALA A 237 -18.32 -3.96 11.26
N LEU A 238 -18.03 -4.15 9.97
CA LEU A 238 -17.30 -3.17 9.18
C LEU A 238 -18.06 -1.86 8.96
N ASN A 239 -19.40 -1.87 9.07
CA ASN A 239 -20.21 -0.66 8.95
C ASN A 239 -19.96 0.35 10.08
N ASP A 240 -19.48 -0.13 11.23
CA ASP A 240 -19.15 0.69 12.40
C ASP A 240 -17.69 1.17 12.39
N VAL A 241 -16.89 0.78 11.37
CA VAL A 241 -15.50 1.18 11.24
C VAL A 241 -15.41 2.55 10.54
N TYR A 242 -15.04 3.59 11.30
CA TYR A 242 -14.87 4.95 10.79
C TYR A 242 -13.65 5.17 9.88
N SER A 243 -12.83 4.14 9.65
CA SER A 243 -11.68 4.25 8.74
C SER A 243 -12.16 4.39 7.30
N PRO A 244 -11.56 5.25 6.47
CA PRO A 244 -11.94 5.39 5.05
C PRO A 244 -11.74 4.12 4.22
N THR A 245 -11.09 3.10 4.78
CA THR A 245 -10.88 1.80 4.12
C THR A 245 -10.88 0.73 5.21
N PRO A 246 -12.05 0.19 5.58
CA PRO A 246 -12.19 -0.84 6.63
C PRO A 246 -11.42 -2.13 6.30
N VAL A 247 -11.39 -2.51 5.02
CA VAL A 247 -10.59 -3.62 4.51
C VAL A 247 -9.57 -3.10 3.50
N THR A 248 -8.29 -3.24 3.81
CA THR A 248 -7.18 -2.74 3.00
C THR A 248 -6.58 -3.91 2.21
N SER A 249 -6.59 -3.82 0.88
CA SER A 249 -5.95 -4.84 0.02
C SER A 249 -4.43 -4.75 0.05
N GLN A 250 -3.81 -5.91 -0.01
CA GLN A 250 -2.39 -6.16 -0.22
C GLN A 250 -2.23 -7.04 -1.47
N LEU A 251 -1.00 -7.23 -1.94
CA LEU A 251 -0.75 -8.10 -3.10
C LEU A 251 -1.18 -9.54 -2.81
N ASP A 252 -0.85 -10.04 -1.61
CA ASP A 252 -1.03 -11.43 -1.19
C ASP A 252 -2.13 -11.60 -0.14
N GLY A 253 -3.00 -10.59 0.07
CA GLY A 253 -3.98 -10.67 1.14
C GLY A 253 -4.75 -9.39 1.41
N VAL A 254 -5.33 -9.33 2.60
CA VAL A 254 -6.08 -8.17 3.07
C VAL A 254 -5.86 -7.92 4.56
N ARG A 255 -5.90 -6.65 4.97
CA ARG A 255 -5.96 -6.24 6.37
C ARG A 255 -7.37 -5.77 6.70
N VAL A 256 -8.01 -6.44 7.66
CA VAL A 256 -9.35 -6.11 8.14
C VAL A 256 -9.20 -5.32 9.45
N LYS A 257 -9.67 -4.07 9.48
CA LYS A 257 -9.56 -3.16 10.64
C LYS A 257 -10.59 -3.45 11.74
N LEU A 258 -10.71 -4.73 12.07
CA LEU A 258 -11.49 -5.27 13.18
C LEU A 258 -10.54 -6.01 14.13
N ASN A 259 -10.85 -5.97 15.42
CA ASN A 259 -10.04 -6.63 16.44
C ASN A 259 -9.99 -8.15 16.19
N TYR A 260 -8.78 -8.71 16.18
CA TYR A 260 -8.55 -10.13 15.92
C TYR A 260 -9.27 -11.02 16.93
N GLU A 261 -9.11 -10.75 18.23
CA GLU A 261 -9.67 -11.62 19.29
C GLU A 261 -11.19 -11.72 19.19
N GLU A 262 -11.85 -10.64 18.73
CA GLU A 262 -13.30 -10.56 18.61
C GLU A 262 -13.84 -11.13 17.29
N PHE A 263 -13.15 -10.90 16.17
CA PHE A 263 -13.73 -11.10 14.83
C PHE A 263 -13.03 -12.14 13.95
N HIS A 264 -11.87 -12.70 14.35
CA HIS A 264 -11.12 -13.62 13.47
C HIS A 264 -11.93 -14.86 13.03
N GLU A 265 -12.75 -15.43 13.93
CA GLU A 265 -13.61 -16.56 13.57
C GLU A 265 -14.72 -16.19 12.58
N GLU A 266 -15.30 -14.99 12.72
CA GLU A 266 -16.33 -14.50 11.79
C GLU A 266 -15.72 -14.25 10.41
N ILE A 267 -14.54 -13.61 10.38
CA ILE A 267 -13.76 -13.36 9.17
C ILE A 267 -13.37 -14.69 8.50
N GLY A 268 -12.93 -15.70 9.27
CA GLY A 268 -12.59 -17.02 8.72
C GLY A 268 -13.74 -17.75 8.04
N LYS A 269 -14.97 -17.56 8.54
CA LYS A 269 -16.19 -18.19 8.02
C LYS A 269 -16.77 -17.49 6.78
N VAL A 270 -16.18 -16.37 6.33
CA VAL A 270 -16.59 -15.67 5.11
C VAL A 270 -16.50 -16.64 3.93
N LYS A 271 -17.61 -16.77 3.19
CA LYS A 271 -17.71 -17.72 2.07
C LYS A 271 -17.29 -17.07 0.78
N ILE A 272 -16.36 -17.69 0.07
CA ILE A 272 -15.91 -17.23 -1.24
C ILE A 272 -16.03 -18.39 -2.21
N TYR A 273 -17.00 -18.27 -3.13
CA TYR A 273 -17.44 -19.37 -3.98
C TYR A 273 -17.84 -20.62 -3.17
N LYS A 274 -16.98 -21.65 -3.17
CA LYS A 274 -17.19 -22.93 -2.49
C LYS A 274 -16.30 -23.11 -1.26
N TYR A 275 -15.40 -22.17 -1.00
CA TYR A 275 -14.44 -22.22 0.09
C TYR A 275 -14.85 -21.24 1.20
N THR A 276 -14.36 -21.48 2.40
CA THR A 276 -14.31 -20.47 3.46
C THR A 276 -12.94 -19.78 3.45
N LEU A 277 -12.83 -18.61 4.05
CA LEU A 277 -11.56 -17.88 4.05
C LEU A 277 -10.47 -18.64 4.81
N GLU A 278 -10.84 -19.37 5.87
CA GLU A 278 -9.93 -20.26 6.61
C GLU A 278 -9.40 -21.44 5.78
N ASP A 279 -10.08 -21.83 4.70
CA ASP A 279 -9.60 -22.90 3.80
C ASP A 279 -8.47 -22.43 2.87
N ILE A 280 -8.37 -21.12 2.62
CA ILE A 280 -7.53 -20.54 1.55
C ILE A 280 -6.57 -19.45 2.04
N ALA A 281 -6.53 -19.19 3.35
CA ALA A 281 -5.76 -18.09 3.92
C ALA A 281 -5.33 -18.36 5.36
N ASP A 282 -4.17 -17.82 5.72
CA ASP A 282 -3.72 -17.69 7.10
C ASP A 282 -4.30 -16.43 7.73
N ILE A 283 -5.01 -16.58 8.84
CA ILE A 283 -5.68 -15.49 9.56
C ILE A 283 -4.92 -15.21 10.85
N ASN A 284 -4.13 -14.13 10.84
CA ASN A 284 -3.18 -13.79 11.87
C ASN A 284 -3.55 -12.49 12.58
N LYS A 285 -3.11 -12.38 13.83
CA LYS A 285 -3.20 -11.13 14.59
C LYS A 285 -2.12 -10.16 14.11
N SER A 286 -2.54 -9.01 13.59
CA SER A 286 -1.63 -7.95 13.15
C SER A 286 -1.12 -7.14 14.34
N LYS A 287 0.15 -6.78 14.31
CA LYS A 287 0.79 -5.86 15.27
C LYS A 287 0.25 -4.44 15.15
N MET A 288 -0.46 -4.13 14.06
CA MET A 288 -1.18 -2.89 13.90
C MET A 288 -2.53 -2.94 14.63
N TYR A 289 -2.61 -2.32 15.81
CA TYR A 289 -3.85 -2.17 16.60
C TYR A 289 -4.61 -3.49 16.87
N ASP A 290 -3.91 -4.62 16.91
CA ASP A 290 -4.50 -5.96 17.03
C ASP A 290 -5.57 -6.26 15.96
N TYR A 291 -5.42 -5.66 14.77
CA TYR A 291 -6.28 -5.93 13.63
C TYR A 291 -6.12 -7.36 13.10
N THR A 292 -7.03 -7.77 12.23
CA THR A 292 -6.96 -9.08 11.57
C THR A 292 -6.21 -8.96 10.25
N LEU A 293 -5.13 -9.72 10.09
CA LEU A 293 -4.37 -9.83 8.86
C LEU A 293 -4.67 -11.18 8.20
N VAL A 294 -5.11 -11.14 6.95
CA VAL A 294 -5.44 -12.32 6.16
C VAL A 294 -4.40 -12.43 5.05
N LYS A 295 -3.60 -13.50 5.06
CA LYS A 295 -2.61 -13.81 4.02
C LYS A 295 -3.09 -15.00 3.20
N LEU A 296 -3.31 -14.78 1.91
CA LEU A 296 -3.82 -15.81 1.01
C LEU A 296 -2.73 -16.82 0.70
N LEU A 297 -3.12 -18.09 0.73
CA LEU A 297 -2.24 -19.18 0.38
C LEU A 297 -2.09 -19.25 -1.15
N PRO A 298 -0.87 -19.53 -1.67
CA PRO A 298 -0.67 -19.87 -3.07
C PRO A 298 -1.50 -21.09 -3.48
N GLU A 299 -1.85 -21.20 -4.76
CA GLU A 299 -2.61 -22.33 -5.29
C GLU A 299 -1.95 -23.68 -4.98
N SER A 300 -0.61 -23.73 -5.07
CA SER A 300 0.17 -24.94 -4.75
C SER A 300 0.06 -25.44 -3.30
N SER A 301 -0.34 -24.56 -2.37
CA SER A 301 -0.45 -24.90 -0.94
C SER A 301 -1.83 -25.45 -0.56
N ILE A 302 -2.82 -25.31 -1.46
CA ILE A 302 -4.21 -25.73 -1.23
C ILE A 302 -4.55 -27.02 -1.98
N ILE A 303 -3.98 -27.22 -3.19
CA ILE A 303 -4.28 -28.34 -4.10
C ILE A 303 -3.41 -29.58 -3.83
#